data_AF-A0A1G0N6P3-F1
#
_entry.id   AF-A0A1G0N6P3-F1
#
_cell.length_a   1.000
_cell.length_b   1.000
_cell.length_c   1.000
_cell.angle_alpha   90.00
_cell.angle_beta   90.00
_cell.angle_gamma   90.00
#
_symmetry.space_group_name_H-M   'P 1'
#
loop_
_entity.id
_entity.type
_entity.pdbx_description
1 polymer ?
#
loop_
_entity_poly.entity_id
_entity_poly.type
_entity_poly.pdbx_seq_one_letter_code
_entity_poly.pdbx_strand_id
1 'polypeptide(L)'
;MRTVLCGFILLLLGCSSPPDHISIPLEGSQGRTIARFYSGMIPGDKPKEWILEDSTGLGIRLSALRTLSPRLASTLDEIRDGRDRLERDQWNRFLQAVVEQSTSLPGSLAELFPSGLPHASEGSYVRLKAYGAMTTLLREIYVPKQALEDGLLNYWNRGGMLQYPSGTLIAAYHKNSSGATLEVTVKKRRSDGFWDFGVYDSSGRNVRHSSSPPTPFSAPVQCVGCHLGNMLYEPEESFIIGREGKTEGEYLVLGDRLRNPKIVELLDEHSRRSDHVLGVYGTVYLTEILDSPPSQRTETQKKIASLFLALSRMPQTN
;
A
#
# COMPACT_ATOMS: atom_id res chain seq x y z
N MET A 1 18.72 -81.50 -11.53
CA MET A 1 17.86 -80.52 -10.82
C MET A 1 18.73 -79.45 -10.18
N ARG A 2 18.68 -78.22 -10.69
CA ARG A 2 18.90 -76.94 -9.97
C ARG A 2 18.77 -75.82 -11.00
N THR A 3 17.55 -75.33 -11.14
CA THR A 3 17.22 -74.17 -11.98
C THR A 3 17.51 -72.92 -11.16
N VAL A 4 18.44 -72.07 -11.61
CA VAL A 4 18.74 -70.78 -11.01
C VAL A 4 17.68 -69.79 -11.49
N LEU A 5 16.86 -69.31 -10.56
CA LEU A 5 15.81 -68.32 -10.79
C LEU A 5 16.45 -66.92 -10.72
N CYS A 6 16.70 -66.29 -11.87
CA CYS A 6 17.06 -64.88 -11.94
C CYS A 6 15.81 -64.03 -11.69
N GLY A 7 15.70 -63.45 -10.49
CA GLY A 7 14.69 -62.46 -10.16
C GLY A 7 15.01 -61.12 -10.82
N PHE A 8 14.18 -60.70 -11.77
CA PHE A 8 14.12 -59.32 -12.24
C PHE A 8 13.45 -58.46 -11.15
N ILE A 9 14.23 -57.66 -10.43
CA ILE A 9 13.70 -56.58 -9.60
C ILE A 9 13.36 -55.42 -10.55
N LEU A 10 12.07 -55.25 -10.84
CA LEU A 10 11.56 -54.02 -11.44
C LEU A 10 11.68 -52.90 -10.40
N LEU A 11 12.68 -52.05 -10.55
CA LEU A 11 12.72 -50.73 -9.92
C LEU A 11 11.64 -49.87 -10.58
N LEU A 12 10.43 -49.91 -10.02
CA LEU A 12 9.42 -48.87 -10.25
C LEU A 12 9.95 -47.57 -9.62
N LEU A 13 10.72 -46.81 -10.40
CA LEU A 13 10.94 -45.39 -10.15
C LEU A 13 9.57 -44.72 -10.25
N GLY A 14 8.88 -44.61 -9.13
CA GLY A 14 7.71 -43.78 -9.01
C GLY A 14 8.12 -42.34 -9.31
N CYS A 15 7.87 -41.89 -10.53
CA CYS A 15 7.84 -40.46 -10.85
C CYS A 15 6.68 -39.85 -10.07
N SER A 16 6.89 -39.55 -8.79
CA SER A 16 6.00 -38.65 -8.06
C SER A 16 6.00 -37.34 -8.84
N SER A 17 4.85 -36.97 -9.40
CA SER A 17 4.70 -35.66 -10.02
C SER A 17 5.17 -34.61 -9.02
N PRO A 18 5.97 -33.61 -9.46
CA PRO A 18 6.42 -32.57 -8.57
C PRO A 18 5.19 -31.92 -7.90
N PRO A 19 5.29 -31.54 -6.61
CA PRO A 19 4.18 -30.93 -5.90
C PRO A 19 3.65 -29.73 -6.70
N ASP A 20 2.33 -29.66 -6.90
CA ASP A 20 1.66 -28.54 -7.59
C ASP A 20 1.61 -27.26 -6.75
N HIS A 21 2.45 -27.17 -5.72
CA HIS A 21 2.53 -26.01 -4.86
C HIS A 21 3.95 -25.68 -4.45
N ILE A 22 4.21 -24.39 -4.25
CA ILE A 22 5.46 -23.87 -3.69
C ILE A 22 5.17 -23.25 -2.34
N SER A 23 5.89 -23.70 -1.32
CA SER A 23 5.78 -23.15 0.03
C SER A 23 6.44 -21.78 0.14
N ILE A 24 5.78 -20.83 0.82
CA ILE A 24 6.31 -19.49 1.06
C ILE A 24 6.88 -19.44 2.49
N PRO A 25 8.04 -18.81 2.74
CA PRO A 25 8.59 -18.68 4.08
C PRO A 25 7.79 -17.62 4.84
N LEU A 26 6.85 -18.05 5.67
CA LEU A 26 6.10 -17.15 6.53
C LEU A 26 6.61 -17.32 7.96
N GLU A 27 7.08 -16.22 8.54
CA GLU A 27 7.25 -16.12 9.99
C GLU A 27 6.11 -15.24 10.53
N GLY A 28 5.33 -15.79 11.46
CA GLY A 28 4.27 -15.07 12.17
C GLY A 28 3.03 -14.67 11.34
N SER A 29 2.16 -13.86 11.95
CA SER A 29 0.92 -13.34 11.35
C SER A 29 1.15 -12.46 10.11
N GLN A 30 2.36 -11.93 9.94
CA GLN A 30 2.74 -10.99 8.89
C GLN A 30 2.76 -11.63 7.49
N GLY A 31 3.18 -12.89 7.39
CA GLY A 31 3.21 -13.61 6.13
C GLY A 31 1.81 -13.78 5.50
N ARG A 32 0.78 -13.92 6.34
CA ARG A 32 -0.62 -14.02 5.90
C ARG A 32 -1.12 -12.71 5.30
N THR A 33 -0.85 -11.57 5.93
CA THR A 33 -1.24 -10.25 5.41
C THR A 33 -0.59 -9.94 4.07
N ILE A 34 0.70 -10.28 3.91
CA ILE A 34 1.42 -10.08 2.67
C ILE A 34 0.83 -10.96 1.56
N ALA A 35 0.67 -12.27 1.78
CA ALA A 35 0.09 -13.13 0.77
C ALA A 35 -1.36 -12.75 0.43
N ARG A 36 -2.16 -12.33 1.40
CA ARG A 36 -3.51 -11.76 1.19
C ARG A 36 -3.47 -10.53 0.29
N PHE A 37 -2.52 -9.63 0.49
CA PHE A 37 -2.36 -8.47 -0.39
C PHE A 37 -2.00 -8.90 -1.83
N TYR A 38 -1.00 -9.74 -2.01
CA TYR A 38 -0.60 -10.17 -3.36
C TYR A 38 -1.61 -11.13 -4.03
N SER A 39 -2.48 -11.76 -3.25
CA SER A 39 -3.60 -12.59 -3.72
C SER A 39 -4.88 -11.81 -4.00
N GLY A 40 -4.89 -10.48 -3.89
CA GLY A 40 -6.08 -9.69 -4.19
C GLY A 40 -7.11 -9.60 -3.05
N MET A 41 -6.77 -10.01 -1.83
CA MET A 41 -7.72 -10.06 -0.72
C MET A 41 -7.86 -8.71 -0.01
N ILE A 42 -8.92 -7.99 -0.38
CA ILE A 42 -9.62 -7.06 0.50
C ILE A 42 -10.30 -7.90 1.61
N PRO A 43 -10.43 -7.40 2.86
CA PRO A 43 -11.32 -8.03 3.83
C PRO A 43 -12.73 -8.22 3.24
N GLY A 44 -13.14 -9.47 3.01
CA GLY A 44 -14.43 -9.83 2.42
C GLY A 44 -14.37 -10.54 1.05
N ASP A 45 -13.23 -10.50 0.36
CA ASP A 45 -13.07 -11.14 -0.96
C ASP A 45 -12.43 -12.55 -0.89
N LYS A 46 -12.75 -13.39 -1.89
CA LYS A 46 -12.11 -14.71 -2.04
C LYS A 46 -10.64 -14.54 -2.49
N PRO A 47 -9.70 -15.32 -1.93
CA PRO A 47 -8.32 -15.35 -2.41
C PRO A 47 -8.27 -15.63 -3.92
N LYS A 48 -7.32 -15.02 -4.65
CA LYS A 48 -6.98 -15.48 -6.01
C LYS A 48 -6.68 -16.98 -5.99
N GLU A 49 -7.17 -17.69 -6.99
CA GLU A 49 -7.17 -19.16 -7.06
C GLU A 49 -5.77 -19.81 -7.03
N TRP A 50 -4.72 -19.02 -7.21
CA TRP A 50 -3.32 -19.47 -7.18
C TRP A 50 -2.64 -19.35 -5.82
N ILE A 51 -3.32 -18.86 -4.78
CA ILE A 51 -2.80 -18.89 -3.41
C ILE A 51 -3.52 -19.96 -2.58
N LEU A 52 -2.73 -20.81 -1.94
CA LEU A 52 -3.17 -21.85 -1.01
C LEU A 52 -2.92 -21.36 0.41
N GLU A 53 -3.94 -21.38 1.27
CA GLU A 53 -3.80 -21.19 2.72
C GLU A 53 -4.24 -22.49 3.40
N ASP A 54 -3.36 -23.08 4.23
CA ASP A 54 -3.68 -24.24 5.05
C ASP A 54 -3.16 -24.09 6.49
N SER A 55 -3.26 -25.17 7.28
CA SER A 55 -2.81 -25.19 8.68
C SER A 55 -1.28 -25.09 8.83
N THR A 56 -0.53 -25.36 7.76
CA THR A 56 0.94 -25.40 7.74
C THR A 56 1.56 -24.15 7.14
N GLY A 57 0.81 -23.35 6.37
CA GLY A 57 1.30 -22.07 5.86
C GLY A 57 0.54 -21.53 4.66
N LEU A 58 1.23 -20.72 3.85
CA LEU A 58 0.76 -20.32 2.53
C LEU A 58 1.65 -20.92 1.45
N GLY A 59 1.03 -21.25 0.32
CA GLY A 59 1.72 -21.70 -0.87
C GLY A 59 1.15 -21.07 -2.13
N ILE A 60 1.91 -21.20 -3.22
CA ILE A 60 1.50 -20.81 -4.57
C ILE A 60 1.10 -22.08 -5.31
N ARG A 61 -0.15 -22.19 -5.76
CA ARG A 61 -0.61 -23.28 -6.65
C ARG A 61 -0.09 -23.02 -8.06
N LEU A 62 0.84 -23.85 -8.53
CA LEU A 62 1.56 -23.64 -9.79
C LEU A 62 0.64 -23.78 -11.00
N SER A 63 -0.24 -24.77 -11.03
CA SER A 63 -1.23 -24.97 -12.08
C SER A 63 -2.15 -23.76 -12.29
N ALA A 64 -2.67 -23.20 -11.21
CA ALA A 64 -3.51 -22.00 -11.24
C ALA A 64 -2.71 -20.76 -11.64
N LEU A 65 -1.48 -20.58 -11.13
CA LEU A 65 -0.64 -19.46 -11.55
C LEU A 65 -0.30 -19.53 -13.04
N ARG A 66 0.05 -20.71 -13.56
CA ARG A 66 0.31 -20.94 -14.99
C ARG A 66 -0.89 -20.64 -15.86
N THR A 67 -2.08 -20.97 -15.39
CA THR A 67 -3.34 -20.70 -16.11
C THR A 67 -3.65 -19.20 -16.11
N LEU A 68 -3.53 -18.53 -14.96
CA LEU A 68 -3.94 -17.14 -14.79
C LEU A 68 -2.88 -16.12 -15.24
N SER A 69 -1.61 -16.47 -15.11
CA SER A 69 -0.47 -15.63 -15.52
C SER A 69 0.74 -16.49 -15.89
N PRO A 70 0.80 -16.99 -17.15
CA PRO A 70 1.93 -17.77 -17.65
C PRO A 70 3.28 -17.06 -17.46
N ARG A 71 3.28 -15.73 -17.60
CA ARG A 71 4.47 -14.90 -17.40
C ARG A 71 4.95 -14.90 -15.95
N LEU A 72 4.05 -14.71 -14.97
CA LEU A 72 4.42 -14.81 -13.55
C LEU A 72 4.87 -16.22 -13.19
N ALA A 73 4.26 -17.25 -13.78
CA ALA A 73 4.69 -18.63 -13.55
C ALA A 73 6.12 -18.88 -14.06
N SER A 74 6.48 -18.39 -15.25
CA SER A 74 7.86 -18.47 -15.76
C SER A 74 8.84 -17.76 -14.82
N THR A 75 8.49 -16.55 -14.36
CA THR A 75 9.32 -15.81 -13.40
C THR A 75 9.46 -16.55 -12.07
N LEU A 76 8.40 -17.20 -11.57
CA LEU A 76 8.48 -18.03 -10.37
C LEU A 76 9.40 -19.23 -10.58
N ASP A 77 9.31 -19.89 -11.73
CA ASP A 77 10.15 -21.04 -12.09
C ASP A 77 11.63 -20.66 -12.14
N GLU A 78 11.96 -19.47 -12.70
CA GLU A 78 13.32 -18.91 -12.69
C GLU A 78 13.80 -18.56 -11.28
N ILE A 79 12.95 -17.91 -10.47
CA ILE A 79 13.32 -17.45 -9.12
C ILE A 79 13.54 -18.61 -8.16
N ARG A 80 12.70 -19.65 -8.24
CA ARG A 80 12.74 -20.79 -7.32
C ARG A 80 13.88 -21.76 -7.60
N ASP A 81 14.43 -21.75 -8.82
CA ASP A 81 15.58 -22.58 -9.22
C ASP A 81 15.38 -24.06 -8.88
N GLY A 82 14.23 -24.60 -9.29
CA GLY A 82 13.85 -26.00 -9.06
C GLY A 82 13.41 -26.37 -7.63
N ARG A 83 13.46 -25.43 -6.67
CA ARG A 83 13.03 -25.67 -5.28
C ARG A 83 11.51 -25.73 -5.15
N ASP A 84 11.05 -26.44 -4.12
CA ASP A 84 9.66 -26.59 -3.68
C ASP A 84 9.27 -25.57 -2.59
N ARG A 85 10.24 -24.80 -2.10
CA ARG A 85 10.07 -23.72 -1.13
C ARG A 85 10.89 -22.50 -1.54
N LEU A 86 10.29 -21.31 -1.44
CA LEU A 86 11.00 -20.06 -1.59
C LEU A 86 11.76 -19.71 -0.30
N GLU A 87 12.96 -19.18 -0.46
CA GLU A 87 13.64 -18.39 0.57
C GLU A 87 13.10 -16.96 0.59
N ARG A 88 13.41 -16.19 1.64
CA ARG A 88 12.88 -14.83 1.83
C ARG A 88 13.19 -13.91 0.65
N ASP A 89 14.41 -13.95 0.14
CA ASP A 89 14.84 -13.12 -0.99
C ASP A 89 14.21 -13.57 -2.32
N GLN A 90 13.99 -14.87 -2.49
CA GLN A 90 13.23 -15.40 -3.63
C GLN A 90 11.77 -14.93 -3.59
N TRP A 91 11.13 -15.00 -2.42
CA TRP A 91 9.79 -14.46 -2.22
C TRP A 91 9.72 -12.97 -2.54
N ASN A 92 10.63 -12.15 -2.01
CA ASN A 92 10.67 -10.71 -2.29
C ASN A 92 10.82 -10.41 -3.80
N ARG A 93 11.68 -11.16 -4.51
CA ARG A 93 11.82 -11.03 -5.97
C ARG A 93 10.55 -11.43 -6.72
N PHE A 94 9.87 -12.48 -6.27
CA PHE A 94 8.62 -12.89 -6.90
C PHE A 94 7.52 -11.86 -6.66
N LEU A 95 7.40 -11.31 -5.45
CA LEU A 95 6.51 -10.21 -5.14
C LEU A 95 6.76 -8.98 -6.00
N GLN A 96 8.04 -8.65 -6.21
CA GLN A 96 8.43 -7.59 -7.13
C GLN A 96 7.87 -7.84 -8.53
N ALA A 97 8.03 -9.05 -9.06
CA ALA A 97 7.50 -9.41 -10.37
C ALA A 97 5.97 -9.32 -10.43
N VAL A 98 5.26 -9.76 -9.39
CA VAL A 98 3.79 -9.63 -9.30
C VAL A 98 3.35 -8.17 -9.40
N VAL A 99 4.03 -7.24 -8.70
CA VAL A 99 3.67 -5.82 -8.77
C VAL A 99 4.09 -5.20 -10.09
N GLU A 100 5.29 -5.48 -10.59
CA GLU A 100 5.76 -4.96 -11.89
C GLU A 100 4.87 -5.38 -13.05
N GLN A 101 4.29 -6.59 -13.00
CA GLN A 101 3.36 -7.06 -14.02
C GLN A 101 1.94 -6.55 -13.84
N SER A 102 1.59 -6.01 -12.66
CA SER A 102 0.24 -5.50 -12.38
C SER A 102 0.15 -3.98 -12.23
N THR A 103 1.28 -3.29 -12.18
CA THR A 103 1.31 -1.82 -12.08
C THR A 103 0.86 -1.17 -13.37
N SER A 104 0.01 -0.16 -13.22
CA SER A 104 -0.52 0.66 -14.32
C SER A 104 0.15 2.04 -14.38
N LEU A 105 1.23 2.25 -13.63
CA LEU A 105 1.89 3.54 -13.57
C LEU A 105 2.69 3.81 -14.87
N PRO A 106 2.50 5.00 -15.47
CA PRO A 106 3.20 5.39 -16.69
C PRO A 106 4.71 5.59 -16.48
N GLY A 107 5.44 5.73 -17.58
CA GLY A 107 6.89 5.91 -17.58
C GLY A 107 7.34 7.31 -17.18
N SER A 108 6.43 8.30 -17.21
CA SER A 108 6.74 9.70 -16.94
C SER A 108 5.68 10.43 -16.11
N LEU A 109 6.09 11.47 -15.38
CA LEU A 109 5.16 12.36 -14.66
C LEU A 109 4.21 13.11 -15.60
N ALA A 110 4.66 13.41 -16.82
CA ALA A 110 3.83 14.07 -17.82
C ALA A 110 2.66 13.18 -18.27
N GLU A 111 2.90 11.88 -18.44
CA GLU A 111 1.85 10.89 -18.70
C GLU A 111 0.94 10.68 -17.49
N LEU A 112 1.51 10.75 -16.28
CA LEU A 112 0.76 10.57 -15.04
C LEU A 112 -0.19 11.74 -14.75
N PHE A 113 0.25 12.95 -15.10
CA PHE A 113 -0.47 14.21 -14.88
C PHE A 113 -0.65 14.99 -16.19
N PRO A 114 -1.44 14.46 -17.15
CA PRO A 114 -1.57 15.07 -18.48
C PRO A 114 -2.18 16.48 -18.43
N SER A 115 -2.99 16.76 -17.41
CA SER A 115 -3.62 18.07 -17.18
C SER A 115 -2.75 19.05 -16.38
N GLY A 116 -1.49 18.69 -16.08
CA GLY A 116 -0.58 19.48 -15.28
C GLY A 116 -0.37 18.94 -13.86
N LEU A 117 0.75 19.33 -13.27
CA LEU A 117 1.21 18.81 -11.97
C LEU A 117 0.31 19.32 -10.82
N PRO A 118 0.02 18.49 -9.79
CA PRO A 118 -0.82 18.87 -8.65
C PRO A 118 -0.50 20.20 -7.97
N HIS A 119 0.78 20.58 -7.89
CA HIS A 119 1.20 21.83 -7.26
C HIS A 119 0.87 23.08 -8.08
N ALA A 120 0.48 22.93 -9.36
CA ALA A 120 0.06 24.01 -10.23
C ALA A 120 -1.47 24.22 -10.24
N SER A 121 -2.24 23.27 -9.69
CA SER A 121 -3.70 23.37 -9.63
C SER A 121 -4.18 23.93 -8.29
N GLU A 122 -4.67 25.17 -8.28
CA GLU A 122 -5.29 25.74 -7.08
C GLU A 122 -6.62 25.05 -6.76
N GLY A 123 -6.87 24.79 -5.47
CA GLY A 123 -8.16 24.32 -4.93
C GLY A 123 -8.56 22.87 -5.24
N SER A 124 -7.89 22.19 -6.17
CA SER A 124 -8.24 20.80 -6.57
C SER A 124 -7.62 19.73 -5.66
N TYR A 125 -6.56 20.09 -4.93
CA TYR A 125 -5.83 19.20 -4.04
C TYR A 125 -5.75 19.80 -2.63
N VAL A 126 -5.86 18.93 -1.63
CA VAL A 126 -5.39 19.23 -0.28
C VAL A 126 -3.88 19.06 -0.28
N ARG A 127 -3.16 20.08 0.19
CA ARG A 127 -1.69 20.10 0.27
C ARG A 127 -1.26 19.97 1.72
N LEU A 128 -0.47 18.94 2.01
CA LEU A 128 0.09 18.66 3.33
C LEU A 128 1.62 18.72 3.27
N LYS A 129 2.24 19.10 4.38
CA LYS A 129 3.70 19.13 4.53
C LYS A 129 4.16 18.12 5.58
N ALA A 130 5.22 17.39 5.27
CA ALA A 130 5.65 16.26 6.07
C ALA A 130 7.17 16.07 6.02
N TYR A 131 7.80 15.86 7.17
CA TYR A 131 9.05 15.11 7.24
C TYR A 131 8.71 13.64 7.56
N GLY A 132 9.67 12.73 7.55
CA GLY A 132 9.41 11.37 8.01
C GLY A 132 10.65 10.50 7.95
N ALA A 133 10.64 9.40 8.70
CA ALA A 133 11.83 8.56 8.86
C ALA A 133 12.42 8.02 7.54
N MET A 134 11.60 7.87 6.50
CA MET A 134 12.02 7.42 5.17
C MET A 134 12.79 8.48 4.36
N THR A 135 12.65 9.77 4.69
CA THR A 135 13.45 10.81 4.06
C THR A 135 13.64 12.06 4.92
N THR A 136 14.85 12.60 4.93
CA THR A 136 15.14 13.89 5.58
C THR A 136 14.63 15.09 4.80
N LEU A 137 14.13 14.87 3.58
CA LEU A 137 13.58 15.91 2.72
C LEU A 137 12.17 16.32 3.16
N LEU A 138 11.83 17.60 2.96
CA LEU A 138 10.46 18.06 3.11
C LEU A 138 9.60 17.41 2.02
N ARG A 139 8.51 16.76 2.40
CA ARG A 139 7.53 16.21 1.47
C ARG A 139 6.33 17.14 1.38
N GLU A 140 6.00 17.57 0.17
CA GLU A 140 4.73 18.22 -0.13
C GLU A 140 3.79 17.21 -0.76
N ILE A 141 2.78 16.82 0.00
CA ILE A 141 1.83 15.77 -0.34
C ILE A 141 0.58 16.43 -0.90
N TYR A 142 0.12 15.95 -2.05
CA TYR A 142 -1.06 16.41 -2.75
C TYR A 142 -2.07 15.27 -2.82
N VAL A 143 -3.23 15.49 -2.21
CA VAL A 143 -4.34 14.53 -2.19
C VAL A 143 -5.53 15.13 -2.91
N PRO A 144 -6.13 14.47 -3.92
CA PRO A 144 -7.29 15.00 -4.62
C PRO A 144 -8.44 15.27 -3.65
N LYS A 145 -8.94 16.51 -3.63
CA LYS A 145 -10.01 16.93 -2.71
C LYS A 145 -11.27 16.07 -2.88
N GLN A 146 -11.64 15.80 -4.13
CA GLN A 146 -12.79 14.96 -4.46
C GLN A 146 -12.67 13.53 -3.91
N ALA A 147 -11.46 12.96 -3.89
CA ALA A 147 -11.24 11.60 -3.36
C ALA A 147 -11.42 11.56 -1.83
N LEU A 148 -10.98 12.61 -1.12
CA LEU A 148 -11.21 12.76 0.32
C LEU A 148 -12.69 12.94 0.62
N GLU A 149 -13.39 13.76 -0.15
CA GLU A 149 -14.83 13.98 0.01
C GLU A 149 -15.63 12.69 -0.22
N ASP A 150 -15.31 11.91 -1.27
CA ASP A 150 -15.95 10.61 -1.51
C ASP A 150 -15.71 9.64 -0.35
N GLY A 151 -14.46 9.56 0.14
CA GLY A 151 -14.11 8.69 1.25
C GLY A 151 -14.89 9.03 2.52
N LEU A 152 -14.97 10.32 2.87
CA LEU A 152 -15.67 10.77 4.07
C LEU A 152 -17.20 10.62 3.96
N LEU A 153 -17.79 10.90 2.79
CA LEU A 153 -19.23 10.72 2.57
C LEU A 153 -19.66 9.26 2.67
N ASN A 154 -18.80 8.33 2.26
CA ASN A 154 -19.11 6.90 2.24
C ASN A 154 -18.54 6.12 3.43
N TYR A 155 -17.90 6.78 4.38
CA TYR A 155 -17.17 6.15 5.49
C TYR A 155 -18.00 5.07 6.21
N TRP A 156 -19.26 5.37 6.57
CA TRP A 156 -20.13 4.42 7.26
C TRP A 156 -20.74 3.35 6.37
N ASN A 157 -21.07 3.71 5.13
CA ASN A 157 -21.53 2.73 4.13
C ASN A 157 -20.44 1.69 3.82
N ARG A 158 -19.18 2.00 4.16
CA ARG A 158 -18.01 1.14 4.00
C ARG A 158 -17.55 0.56 5.34
N GLY A 159 -18.44 0.43 6.33
CA GLY A 159 -18.15 -0.23 7.60
C GLY A 159 -17.23 0.58 8.53
N GLY A 160 -17.19 1.90 8.38
CA GLY A 160 -16.27 2.76 9.13
C GLY A 160 -14.84 2.65 8.62
N MET A 161 -14.66 2.47 7.31
CA MET A 161 -13.34 2.43 6.67
C MET A 161 -13.20 3.58 5.68
N LEU A 162 -12.12 4.35 5.80
CA LEU A 162 -11.84 5.44 4.86
C LEU A 162 -11.21 4.90 3.58
N GLN A 163 -12.08 4.52 2.64
CA GLN A 163 -11.65 4.02 1.33
C GLN A 163 -11.69 5.14 0.28
N TYR A 164 -10.67 5.21 -0.57
CA TYR A 164 -10.61 6.15 -1.68
C TYR A 164 -11.11 5.51 -2.98
N PRO A 165 -11.75 6.27 -3.89
CA PRO A 165 -12.23 5.74 -5.16
C PRO A 165 -11.08 5.23 -6.04
N SER A 166 -11.35 4.23 -6.87
CA SER A 166 -10.41 3.75 -7.88
C SER A 166 -9.94 4.89 -8.79
N GLY A 167 -8.66 4.88 -9.15
CA GLY A 167 -8.01 5.95 -9.88
C GLY A 167 -7.46 7.08 -9.01
N THR A 168 -7.79 7.13 -7.71
CA THR A 168 -7.23 8.14 -6.78
C THR A 168 -5.72 8.14 -6.84
N LEU A 169 -5.13 9.28 -7.20
CA LEU A 169 -3.69 9.46 -7.34
C LEU A 169 -3.19 10.48 -6.31
N ILE A 170 -2.33 10.02 -5.41
CA ILE A 170 -1.70 10.85 -4.39
C ILE A 170 -0.23 10.98 -4.75
N ALA A 171 0.29 12.20 -4.77
CA ALA A 171 1.69 12.50 -5.05
C ALA A 171 2.36 13.21 -3.88
N ALA A 172 3.60 12.83 -3.58
CA ALA A 172 4.43 13.51 -2.60
C ALA A 172 5.72 13.97 -3.29
N TYR A 173 5.93 15.28 -3.30
CA TYR A 173 7.10 15.93 -3.87
C TYR A 173 8.16 16.09 -2.79
N HIS A 174 9.32 15.49 -2.99
CA HIS A 174 10.42 15.61 -2.04
C HIS A 174 11.25 16.84 -2.41
N LYS A 175 11.30 17.81 -1.51
CA LYS A 175 11.90 19.12 -1.67
C LYS A 175 13.22 19.20 -0.91
N ASN A 176 14.26 19.71 -1.56
CA ASN A 176 15.51 20.05 -0.89
C ASN A 176 15.40 21.41 -0.14
N SER A 177 16.48 21.82 0.52
CA SER A 177 16.55 23.08 1.27
C SER A 177 16.36 24.34 0.41
N SER A 178 16.62 24.28 -0.91
CA SER A 178 16.35 25.38 -1.85
C SER A 178 14.93 25.37 -2.41
N GLY A 179 14.09 24.39 -2.03
CA GLY A 179 12.72 24.23 -2.51
C GLY A 179 12.59 23.52 -3.85
N ALA A 180 13.68 23.05 -4.44
CA ALA A 180 13.65 22.26 -5.67
C ALA A 180 13.15 20.83 -5.40
N THR A 181 12.36 20.30 -6.34
CA THR A 181 11.91 18.89 -6.30
C THR A 181 13.05 17.98 -6.75
N LEU A 182 13.43 17.04 -5.88
CA LEU A 182 14.43 16.00 -6.19
C LEU A 182 13.79 14.72 -6.71
N GLU A 183 12.62 14.37 -6.17
CA GLU A 183 11.83 13.24 -6.65
C GLU A 183 10.35 13.45 -6.35
N VAL A 184 9.51 12.67 -7.02
CA VAL A 184 8.07 12.57 -6.76
C VAL A 184 7.73 11.12 -6.49
N THR A 185 7.23 10.83 -5.30
CA THR A 185 6.66 9.52 -5.00
C THR A 185 5.16 9.57 -5.21
N VAL A 186 4.59 8.51 -5.75
CA VAL A 186 3.15 8.44 -6.01
C VAL A 186 2.56 7.14 -5.52
N LYS A 187 1.27 7.20 -5.20
CA LYS A 187 0.44 6.02 -5.06
C LYS A 187 -0.87 6.21 -5.80
N LYS A 188 -1.30 5.20 -6.56
CA LYS A 188 -2.53 5.20 -7.36
C LYS A 188 -3.44 4.06 -6.96
N ARG A 189 -4.70 4.36 -6.62
CA ARG A 189 -5.73 3.37 -6.30
C ARG A 189 -6.13 2.63 -7.57
N ARG A 190 -6.12 1.31 -7.54
CA ARG A 190 -6.55 0.42 -8.63
C ARG A 190 -8.04 0.10 -8.53
N SER A 191 -8.58 -0.50 -9.59
CA SER A 191 -9.96 -0.98 -9.65
C SER A 191 -10.21 -2.20 -8.74
N ASP A 192 -9.19 -3.02 -8.54
CA ASP A 192 -9.23 -4.20 -7.65
C ASP A 192 -9.00 -3.86 -6.18
N GLY A 193 -9.00 -2.56 -5.82
CA GLY A 193 -8.80 -2.12 -4.44
C GLY A 193 -7.35 -2.19 -3.96
N PHE A 194 -6.37 -2.29 -4.85
CA PHE A 194 -4.95 -2.22 -4.52
C PHE A 194 -4.37 -0.81 -4.76
N TRP A 195 -3.12 -0.58 -4.33
CA TRP A 195 -2.38 0.63 -4.67
C TRP A 195 -1.16 0.27 -5.50
N ASP A 196 -0.99 0.94 -6.63
CA ASP A 196 0.30 1.02 -7.31
C ASP A 196 1.17 2.05 -6.61
N PHE A 197 2.46 1.76 -6.45
CA PHE A 197 3.45 2.68 -5.90
C PHE A 197 4.53 2.95 -6.94
N GLY A 198 4.96 4.20 -7.06
CA GLY A 198 6.00 4.60 -8.00
C GLY A 198 6.86 5.73 -7.48
N VAL A 199 8.06 5.83 -8.03
CA VAL A 199 9.02 6.90 -7.77
C VAL A 199 9.41 7.50 -9.10
N TYR A 200 9.38 8.82 -9.20
CA TYR A 200 9.81 9.57 -10.36
C TYR A 200 10.99 10.44 -9.99
N ASP A 201 12.08 10.34 -10.75
CA ASP A 201 13.29 11.14 -10.53
C ASP A 201 13.06 12.64 -10.84
N SER A 202 14.09 13.46 -10.65
CA SER A 202 14.02 14.90 -10.94
C SER A 202 13.77 15.23 -12.42
N SER A 203 14.01 14.27 -13.33
CA SER A 203 13.66 14.39 -14.76
C SER A 203 12.22 13.95 -15.06
N GLY A 204 11.49 13.50 -14.03
CA GLY A 204 10.12 13.02 -14.14
C GLY A 204 10.00 11.63 -14.75
N ARG A 205 11.08 10.84 -14.79
CA ARG A 205 11.04 9.44 -15.27
C ARG A 205 10.78 8.49 -14.12
N ASN A 206 9.94 7.49 -14.35
CA ASN A 206 9.67 6.43 -13.38
C ASN A 206 10.93 5.58 -13.17
N VAL A 207 11.39 5.50 -11.93
CA VAL A 207 12.60 4.79 -11.51
C VAL A 207 12.28 3.75 -10.44
N ARG A 208 13.07 2.68 -10.40
CA ARG A 208 12.89 1.58 -9.43
C ARG A 208 13.38 1.93 -8.03
N HIS A 209 14.27 2.91 -7.91
CA HIS A 209 14.89 3.28 -6.64
C HIS A 209 14.76 4.78 -6.41
N SER A 210 14.36 5.14 -5.19
CA SER A 210 14.50 6.50 -4.71
C SER A 210 15.97 6.84 -4.50
N SER A 211 16.34 8.06 -4.85
CA SER A 211 17.66 8.63 -4.58
C SER A 211 17.68 9.52 -3.35
N SER A 212 16.55 9.65 -2.63
CA SER A 212 16.49 10.58 -1.50
C SER A 212 17.19 10.05 -0.27
N PRO A 213 17.88 10.93 0.49
CA PRO A 213 18.44 10.58 1.78
C PRO A 213 17.32 10.24 2.78
N PRO A 214 17.59 9.45 3.85
CA PRO A 214 18.91 8.97 4.27
C PRO A 214 19.34 7.64 3.64
N THR A 215 18.41 6.84 3.13
CA THR A 215 18.72 5.54 2.51
C THR A 215 17.82 5.32 1.30
N PRO A 216 18.38 4.98 0.14
CA PRO A 216 17.60 4.58 -1.03
C PRO A 216 16.61 3.48 -0.70
N PHE A 217 15.39 3.60 -1.23
CA PHE A 217 14.41 2.53 -1.16
C PHE A 217 13.93 2.13 -2.56
N SER A 218 13.48 0.89 -2.68
CA SER A 218 13.04 0.24 -3.91
C SER A 218 11.53 0.29 -4.00
N ALA A 219 11.01 1.00 -4.99
CA ALA A 219 9.61 0.94 -5.37
C ALA A 219 9.42 -0.14 -6.44
N PRO A 220 8.31 -0.90 -6.40
CA PRO A 220 7.18 -0.74 -5.49
C PRO A 220 7.27 -1.54 -4.18
N VAL A 221 8.19 -2.52 -4.07
CA VAL A 221 8.15 -3.54 -3.00
C VAL A 221 8.32 -2.96 -1.59
N GLN A 222 9.31 -2.09 -1.37
CA GLN A 222 9.50 -1.51 -0.04
C GLN A 222 8.37 -0.53 0.30
N CYS A 223 7.82 0.19 -0.68
CA CYS A 223 6.64 1.05 -0.47
C CYS A 223 5.42 0.22 -0.03
N VAL A 224 5.15 -0.89 -0.71
CA VAL A 224 4.10 -1.86 -0.36
C VAL A 224 4.35 -2.40 1.04
N GLY A 225 5.57 -2.84 1.35
CA GLY A 225 5.95 -3.35 2.67
C GLY A 225 5.71 -2.35 3.80
N CYS A 226 6.16 -1.09 3.63
CA CYS A 226 5.94 -0.05 4.63
C CYS A 226 4.48 0.37 4.74
N HIS A 227 3.71 0.39 3.64
CA HIS A 227 2.31 0.82 3.69
C HIS A 227 1.32 -0.24 4.20
N LEU A 228 1.74 -1.51 4.27
CA LEU A 228 0.84 -2.64 4.60
C LEU A 228 1.35 -3.53 5.74
N GLY A 229 2.58 -3.36 6.19
CA GLY A 229 3.17 -4.17 7.26
C GLY A 229 3.91 -3.33 8.30
N ASN A 230 4.53 -4.04 9.23
CA ASN A 230 5.43 -3.50 10.26
C ASN A 230 6.91 -3.61 9.83
N MET A 231 7.21 -3.74 8.53
CA MET A 231 8.61 -3.72 8.08
C MET A 231 9.16 -2.30 8.23
N LEU A 232 9.90 -2.15 9.33
CA LEU A 232 10.82 -1.08 9.73
C LEU A 232 10.27 0.23 10.29
N TYR A 233 8.96 0.47 10.29
CA TYR A 233 8.42 1.64 11.01
C TYR A 233 7.03 1.33 11.53
N GLU A 234 6.85 1.39 12.85
CA GLU A 234 5.50 1.46 13.43
C GLU A 234 4.74 2.63 12.76
N PRO A 235 3.39 2.56 12.64
CA PRO A 235 2.61 3.63 12.02
C PRO A 235 2.89 5.01 12.62
N GLU A 236 3.18 5.03 13.92
CA GLU A 236 3.60 6.19 14.69
C GLU A 236 4.96 6.74 14.26
N GLU A 237 5.87 5.92 13.71
CA GLU A 237 7.24 6.28 13.33
C GLU A 237 7.38 6.74 11.87
N SER A 238 6.49 6.29 10.97
CA SER A 238 6.46 6.74 9.57
C SER A 238 6.01 8.20 9.42
N PHE A 239 5.24 8.66 10.40
CA PHE A 239 4.63 9.98 10.50
C PHE A 239 4.46 10.31 11.99
N ILE A 240 5.57 10.56 12.71
CA ILE A 240 5.46 10.98 14.11
C ILE A 240 4.67 12.29 14.12
N ILE A 241 3.59 12.39 14.89
CA ILE A 241 2.88 13.66 15.04
C ILE A 241 3.38 14.26 16.33
N GLY A 242 4.24 15.28 16.23
CA GLY A 242 4.72 16.15 17.33
C GLY A 242 4.83 15.47 18.70
N ARG A 243 6.00 14.91 19.01
CA ARG A 243 6.35 14.46 20.37
C ARG A 243 7.46 15.36 20.91
N GLU A 244 7.31 15.86 22.14
CA GLU A 244 8.41 16.53 22.84
C GLU A 244 9.65 15.62 22.88
N GLY A 245 10.82 16.14 22.51
CA GLY A 245 12.10 15.44 22.62
C GLY A 245 12.59 14.67 21.39
N LYS A 246 12.01 14.86 20.20
CA LYS A 246 12.45 14.22 18.93
C LYS A 246 13.19 15.20 18.00
N THR A 247 14.20 14.71 17.28
CA THR A 247 15.02 15.44 16.29
C THR A 247 14.23 15.78 15.01
N GLU A 248 14.64 16.84 14.30
CA GLU A 248 14.13 17.16 12.95
C GLU A 248 14.23 15.93 12.01
N GLY A 249 13.16 15.65 11.26
CA GLY A 249 13.16 14.60 10.23
C GLY A 249 12.19 13.44 10.43
N GLU A 250 11.53 13.30 11.60
CA GLU A 250 10.67 12.12 11.86
C GLU A 250 9.16 12.41 11.86
N TYR A 251 8.71 13.65 11.61
CA TYR A 251 7.33 14.06 11.91
C TYR A 251 6.55 14.75 10.78
N LEU A 252 5.22 14.61 10.80
CA LEU A 252 4.33 15.44 9.98
C LEU A 252 4.35 16.89 10.50
N VAL A 253 4.52 17.86 9.61
CA VAL A 253 4.34 19.28 9.95
C VAL A 253 2.86 19.60 9.79
N LEU A 254 2.08 19.21 10.79
CA LEU A 254 0.71 19.67 10.93
C LEU A 254 0.74 20.90 11.84
N GLY A 255 0.08 21.99 11.43
CA GLY A 255 -0.15 23.09 12.37
C GLY A 255 -0.99 22.58 13.55
N ASP A 256 -0.78 23.09 14.76
CA ASP A 256 -1.44 22.62 16.00
C ASP A 256 -2.97 22.52 15.88
N ARG A 257 -3.59 23.36 15.03
CA ARG A 257 -5.03 23.38 14.76
C ARG A 257 -5.56 22.18 13.97
N LEU A 258 -4.69 21.46 13.25
CA LEU A 258 -5.09 20.34 12.40
C LEU A 258 -5.23 19.02 13.17
N ARG A 259 -4.99 19.02 14.49
CA ARG A 259 -5.10 17.83 15.35
C ARG A 259 -6.29 17.95 16.29
N ASN A 260 -7.45 17.47 15.86
CA ASN A 260 -8.59 17.29 16.74
C ASN A 260 -8.61 15.84 17.27
N PRO A 261 -8.31 15.60 18.57
CA PRO A 261 -8.20 14.25 19.13
C PRO A 261 -9.49 13.43 18.97
N LYS A 262 -10.65 14.09 19.01
CA LYS A 262 -11.95 13.43 18.82
C LYS A 262 -12.11 12.90 17.40
N ILE A 263 -11.56 13.60 16.41
CA ILE A 263 -11.61 13.17 15.01
C ILE A 263 -10.63 12.03 14.77
N VAL A 264 -9.42 12.12 15.35
CA VAL A 264 -8.42 11.05 15.31
C VAL A 264 -9.01 9.74 15.86
N GLU A 265 -9.68 9.82 17.01
CA GLU A 265 -10.37 8.69 17.64
C GLU A 265 -11.54 8.19 16.79
N LEU A 266 -12.39 9.08 16.29
CA LEU A 266 -13.58 8.73 15.49
C LEU A 266 -13.23 8.04 14.16
N LEU A 267 -12.16 8.47 13.51
CA LEU A 267 -11.66 7.87 12.28
C LEU A 267 -10.73 6.69 12.54
N ASP A 268 -10.44 6.39 13.81
CA ASP A 268 -9.54 5.32 14.23
C ASP A 268 -8.23 5.36 13.42
N GLU A 269 -7.65 6.56 13.33
CA GLU A 269 -6.64 6.94 12.33
C GLU A 269 -5.47 5.95 12.24
N HIS A 270 -5.09 5.37 13.37
CA HIS A 270 -3.89 4.56 13.52
C HIS A 270 -4.14 3.06 13.36
N SER A 271 -5.32 2.53 13.71
CA SER A 271 -5.53 1.07 13.72
C SER A 271 -5.73 0.48 12.32
N ARG A 272 -5.96 1.32 11.29
CA ARG A 272 -6.47 0.87 9.98
C ARG A 272 -5.67 1.31 8.76
N ARG A 273 -4.32 1.28 8.80
CA ARG A 273 -3.50 1.56 7.60
C ARG A 273 -3.80 0.57 6.45
N SER A 274 -4.32 -0.62 6.77
CA SER A 274 -4.86 -1.63 5.85
C SER A 274 -6.28 -1.35 5.34
N ASP A 275 -6.94 -0.24 5.71
CA ASP A 275 -8.07 0.30 4.92
C ASP A 275 -7.58 1.04 3.66
N HIS A 276 -6.24 1.13 3.58
CA HIS A 276 -5.38 1.47 2.46
C HIS A 276 -5.59 2.91 1.95
N VAL A 277 -5.00 3.98 2.50
CA VAL A 277 -3.69 3.96 3.16
C VAL A 277 -3.46 5.16 4.09
N LEU A 278 -4.25 6.24 4.13
CA LEU A 278 -3.95 7.33 5.09
C LEU A 278 -5.23 7.99 5.63
N GLY A 279 -5.72 7.43 6.75
CA GLY A 279 -6.75 8.03 7.60
C GLY A 279 -6.40 9.46 8.00
N VAL A 280 -5.10 9.72 8.23
CA VAL A 280 -4.58 11.06 8.54
C VAL A 280 -4.98 12.14 7.53
N TYR A 281 -5.07 11.82 6.24
CA TYR A 281 -5.49 12.82 5.25
C TYR A 281 -6.99 13.15 5.40
N GLY A 282 -7.81 12.13 5.64
CA GLY A 282 -9.22 12.30 5.95
C GLY A 282 -9.42 13.04 7.27
N THR A 283 -8.63 12.73 8.30
CA THR A 283 -8.63 13.40 9.61
C THR A 283 -8.30 14.88 9.48
N VAL A 284 -7.19 15.20 8.83
CA VAL A 284 -6.75 16.59 8.64
C VAL A 284 -7.80 17.36 7.85
N TYR A 285 -8.28 16.79 6.73
CA TYR A 285 -9.28 17.45 5.90
C TYR A 285 -10.63 17.63 6.62
N LEU A 286 -11.08 16.64 7.40
CA LEU A 286 -12.30 16.75 8.20
C LEU A 286 -12.15 17.80 9.31
N THR A 287 -10.96 17.88 9.93
CA THR A 287 -10.64 18.93 10.92
C THR A 287 -10.76 20.31 10.28
N GLU A 288 -10.15 20.52 9.10
CA GLU A 288 -10.26 21.78 8.35
C GLU A 288 -11.72 22.14 8.03
N ILE A 289 -12.53 21.17 7.59
CA ILE A 289 -13.96 21.38 7.34
C ILE A 289 -14.68 21.83 8.61
N LEU A 290 -14.45 21.16 9.73
CA LEU A 290 -15.16 21.42 10.98
C LEU A 290 -14.75 22.73 11.66
N ASP A 291 -13.50 23.16 11.48
CA ASP A 291 -13.00 24.46 11.97
C ASP A 291 -13.40 25.63 11.08
N SER A 292 -13.67 25.39 9.80
CA SER A 292 -14.11 26.44 8.86
C SER A 292 -15.52 26.92 9.21
N PRO A 293 -15.81 28.24 9.18
CA PRO A 293 -17.16 28.78 9.36
C PRO A 293 -18.17 28.12 8.39
N PRO A 294 -19.41 27.81 8.80
CA PRO A 294 -20.41 27.18 7.93
C PRO A 294 -20.67 27.95 6.62
N SER A 295 -20.51 29.27 6.62
CA SER A 295 -20.65 30.15 5.45
C SER A 295 -19.55 29.98 4.40
N GLN A 296 -18.40 29.41 4.78
CA GLN A 296 -17.24 29.19 3.89
C GLN A 296 -17.18 27.76 3.33
N ARG A 297 -18.06 26.87 3.80
CA ARG A 297 -18.09 25.46 3.37
C ARG A 297 -18.84 25.33 2.05
N THR A 298 -18.32 24.47 1.16
CA THR A 298 -19.09 23.99 -0.01
C THR A 298 -20.29 23.15 0.45
N GLU A 299 -21.27 22.91 -0.42
CA GLU A 299 -22.40 22.04 -0.11
C GLU A 299 -21.95 20.61 0.27
N THR A 300 -20.93 20.08 -0.40
CA THR A 300 -20.33 18.79 -0.07
C THR A 300 -19.73 18.80 1.34
N GLN A 301 -18.97 19.85 1.68
CA GLN A 301 -18.36 20.00 3.01
C GLN A 301 -19.41 20.18 4.11
N LYS A 302 -20.53 20.87 3.84
CA LYS A 302 -21.66 20.96 4.78
C LYS A 302 -22.25 19.58 5.06
N LYS A 303 -22.47 18.76 4.03
CA LYS A 303 -22.97 17.38 4.19
C LYS A 303 -22.02 16.53 5.03
N ILE A 304 -20.72 16.57 4.73
CA ILE A 304 -19.68 15.89 5.52
C ILE A 304 -19.73 16.37 6.97
N ALA A 305 -19.70 17.67 7.22
CA ALA A 305 -19.75 18.22 8.57
C ALA A 305 -21.00 17.76 9.35
N SER A 306 -22.18 17.78 8.70
CA SER A 306 -23.42 17.32 9.32
C SER A 306 -23.39 15.84 9.69
N LEU A 307 -22.86 14.97 8.82
CA LEU A 307 -22.71 13.54 9.08
C LEU A 307 -21.88 13.30 10.34
N PHE A 308 -20.71 13.94 10.44
CA PHE A 308 -19.78 13.71 11.55
C PHE A 308 -20.22 14.42 12.86
N LEU A 309 -20.88 15.58 12.77
CA LEU A 309 -21.43 16.27 13.96
C LEU A 309 -22.66 15.57 14.54
N ALA A 310 -23.52 14.97 13.71
CA ALA A 310 -24.68 14.22 14.21
C ALA A 310 -24.26 12.99 15.03
N LEU A 311 -23.18 12.34 14.62
CA LEU A 311 -22.71 11.10 15.22
C LEU A 311 -21.88 11.29 16.47
N SER A 312 -21.13 12.41 16.58
CA SER A 312 -20.47 12.79 17.84
C SER A 312 -21.45 13.06 19.00
N ARG A 313 -22.76 13.11 18.72
CA ARG A 313 -23.84 13.28 19.71
C ARG A 313 -24.59 11.98 20.02
N MET A 314 -24.31 10.87 19.32
CA MET A 314 -24.93 9.58 19.64
C MET A 314 -24.24 8.96 20.87
N PRO A 315 -24.99 8.41 21.84
CA PRO A 315 -24.39 7.68 22.95
C PRO A 315 -23.57 6.51 22.42
N GLN A 316 -22.32 6.38 22.88
CA GLN A 316 -21.49 5.22 22.62
C GLN A 316 -22.16 4.01 23.30
N THR A 317 -22.88 3.19 22.54
CA THR A 317 -23.36 1.90 23.02
C THR A 317 -22.21 0.91 22.86
N ASN A 318 -21.51 0.64 23.96
CA ASN A 318 -20.58 -0.48 24.07
C ASN A 318 -21.29 -1.83 23.91
#